data_AF-A0A937NFS6-F1
#
_entry.id   AF-A0A937NFS6-F1
#
_cell.length_a   1.000
_cell.length_b   1.000
_cell.length_c   1.000
_cell.angle_alpha   90.00
_cell.angle_beta   90.00
_cell.angle_gamma   90.00
#
_symmetry.space_group_name_H-M   'P 1'
#
loop_
_entity.id
_entity.type
_entity.pdbx_description
1 polymer ?
#
loop_
_entity_poly.entity_id
_entity_poly.type
_entity_poly.pdbx_seq_one_letter_code
_entity_poly.pdbx_strand_id
1 'polypeptide(L)'
;MIRNRWLLAFVLLMLAGCGNPAAKMQSQETPNWPALDALQQDAIIGIGMGMDMGGPKEAQRATSTPAFKKVVDDFANAPIPSKFATSEREAAKTQLVENLRKFSQGGSDDELKALWEQIGANVKTLTTP
;
A
#
# COMPACT_ATOMS: atom_id res chain seq x y z
N MET A 1 -60.41 29.37 -16.37
CA MET A 1 -59.32 28.97 -15.45
C MET A 1 -58.24 28.31 -16.31
N ILE A 2 -57.31 29.03 -16.93
CA ILE A 2 -56.10 29.71 -16.41
C ILE A 2 -55.05 28.73 -15.83
N ARG A 3 -53.92 28.68 -16.56
CA ARG A 3 -52.53 28.31 -16.16
C ARG A 3 -52.09 26.85 -16.26
N ASN A 4 -51.86 26.41 -17.51
CA ASN A 4 -50.97 25.32 -17.86
C ASN A 4 -49.71 25.90 -18.55
N ARG A 5 -48.68 26.27 -17.78
CA ARG A 5 -47.45 26.90 -18.33
C ARG A 5 -46.29 27.02 -17.32
N TRP A 6 -45.72 25.91 -16.84
CA TRP A 6 -44.53 25.93 -15.95
C TRP A 6 -43.62 24.70 -16.12
N LEU A 7 -43.23 24.33 -17.35
CA LEU A 7 -42.29 23.21 -17.58
C LEU A 7 -41.13 23.49 -18.55
N LEU A 8 -40.73 24.76 -18.74
CA LEU A 8 -39.65 25.11 -19.68
C LEU A 8 -38.62 26.09 -19.11
N ALA A 9 -38.11 25.84 -17.90
CA ALA A 9 -37.11 26.73 -17.28
C ALA A 9 -36.04 26.01 -16.44
N PHE A 10 -35.53 24.85 -16.87
CA PHE A 10 -34.48 24.14 -16.12
C PHE A 10 -33.39 23.46 -16.99
N VAL A 11 -33.05 24.02 -18.16
CA VAL A 11 -32.07 23.40 -19.09
C VAL A 11 -30.92 24.35 -19.47
N LEU A 12 -30.73 25.49 -18.78
CA LEU A 12 -29.72 26.50 -19.17
C LEU A 12 -28.60 26.74 -18.15
N LEU A 13 -28.33 25.81 -17.23
CA LEU A 13 -27.32 25.97 -16.17
C LEU A 13 -26.23 24.88 -16.15
N MET A 14 -25.94 24.25 -17.30
CA MET A 14 -24.96 23.14 -17.42
C MET A 14 -23.73 23.48 -18.30
N LEU A 15 -23.43 24.76 -18.55
CA LEU A 15 -22.32 25.15 -19.45
C LEU A 15 -21.23 26.04 -18.82
N ALA A 16 -21.23 26.22 -17.49
CA ALA A 16 -20.14 26.92 -16.79
C ALA A 16 -19.58 26.02 -15.67
N GLY A 17 -18.82 25.00 -16.06
CA GLY A 17 -18.26 24.06 -15.10
C GLY A 17 -17.31 22.99 -15.66
N CYS A 18 -16.75 23.18 -16.86
CA CYS A 18 -15.57 22.41 -17.28
C CYS A 18 -14.32 23.03 -16.64
N GLY A 19 -14.25 22.98 -15.31
CA GLY A 19 -13.00 23.16 -14.58
C GLY A 19 -12.15 21.95 -14.88
N ASN A 20 -11.17 22.12 -15.77
CA ASN A 20 -10.23 21.10 -16.20
C ASN A 20 -9.56 20.44 -14.94
N PRO A 21 -9.84 19.17 -14.59
CA PRO A 21 -9.19 18.53 -13.45
C PRO A 21 -7.72 18.19 -13.73
N ALA A 22 -7.23 18.45 -14.95
CA ALA A 22 -5.88 18.13 -15.40
C ALA A 22 -4.74 18.89 -14.69
N ALA A 23 -5.03 19.94 -13.92
CA ALA A 23 -4.00 20.75 -13.26
C ALA A 23 -3.52 20.21 -11.89
N LYS A 24 -4.06 19.08 -11.39
CA LYS A 24 -3.65 18.47 -10.10
C LYS A 24 -3.05 17.07 -10.22
N MET A 25 -2.56 16.68 -11.39
CA MET A 25 -1.64 15.56 -11.51
C MET A 25 -0.22 16.08 -11.76
N GLN A 26 0.30 16.87 -10.82
CA GLN A 26 1.75 16.83 -10.61
C GLN A 26 2.02 15.41 -10.15
N SER A 27 2.61 14.60 -11.03
CA SER A 27 3.04 13.24 -10.73
C SER A 27 3.88 13.32 -9.46
N GLN A 28 3.27 12.95 -8.33
CA GLN A 28 4.03 12.67 -7.13
C GLN A 28 5.04 11.60 -7.55
N GLU A 29 6.31 11.99 -7.60
CA GLU A 29 7.37 11.06 -8.01
C GLU A 29 7.35 9.90 -7.03
N THR A 30 6.87 8.75 -7.49
CA THR A 30 6.99 7.52 -6.73
C THR A 30 8.48 7.18 -6.63
N PRO A 31 8.97 6.79 -5.44
CA PRO A 31 10.36 6.38 -5.29
C PRO A 31 10.66 5.23 -6.25
N ASN A 32 11.59 5.42 -7.19
CA ASN A 32 12.18 4.29 -7.90
C ASN A 32 13.07 3.54 -6.90
N TRP A 33 12.48 2.57 -6.21
CA TRP A 33 13.14 1.78 -5.18
C TRP A 33 12.95 0.28 -5.47
N PRO A 34 13.80 -0.32 -6.32
CA PRO A 34 13.61 -1.68 -6.81
C PRO A 34 13.49 -2.74 -5.70
N ALA A 35 14.18 -2.55 -4.57
CA ALA A 35 14.09 -3.47 -3.44
C ALA A 35 12.72 -3.42 -2.74
N LEU A 36 12.07 -2.25 -2.67
CA LEU A 36 10.71 -2.12 -2.16
C LEU A 36 9.70 -2.73 -3.14
N ASP A 37 9.91 -2.55 -4.44
CA ASP A 37 9.07 -3.17 -5.47
C ASP A 37 9.15 -4.69 -5.42
N ALA A 38 10.36 -5.25 -5.36
CA ALA A 38 10.57 -6.69 -5.21
C ALA A 38 9.94 -7.23 -3.93
N LEU A 39 10.10 -6.53 -2.79
CA LEU A 39 9.45 -6.91 -1.53
C LEU A 39 7.92 -6.95 -1.68
N GLN A 40 7.33 -5.95 -2.34
CA GLN A 40 5.88 -5.92 -2.55
C GLN A 40 5.41 -7.08 -3.40
N GLN A 41 6.08 -7.35 -4.52
CA GLN A 41 5.70 -8.42 -5.45
C GLN A 41 5.90 -9.82 -4.85
N ASP A 42 7.04 -10.07 -4.22
CA ASP A 42 7.45 -11.42 -3.84
C ASP A 42 7.06 -11.79 -2.41
N ALA A 43 6.94 -10.81 -1.51
CA ALA A 43 6.61 -11.04 -0.10
C ALA A 43 5.22 -10.52 0.27
N ILE A 44 4.92 -9.24 0.04
CA ILE A 44 3.67 -8.63 0.52
C ILE A 44 2.45 -9.22 -0.18
N ILE A 45 2.48 -9.36 -1.50
CA ILE A 45 1.39 -9.99 -2.26
C ILE A 45 1.19 -11.43 -1.83
N GLY A 46 2.27 -12.19 -1.62
CA GLY A 46 2.20 -13.58 -1.15
C GLY A 46 1.50 -13.72 0.21
N ILE A 47 1.90 -12.89 1.18
CA ILE A 47 1.25 -12.84 2.50
C ILE A 47 -0.22 -12.43 2.36
N GLY A 48 -0.50 -11.36 1.61
CA GLY A 48 -1.86 -10.86 1.42
C GLY A 48 -2.80 -11.90 0.79
N MET A 49 -2.34 -12.59 -0.25
CA MET A 49 -3.09 -13.69 -0.86
C MET A 49 -3.35 -14.83 0.12
N GLY A 50 -2.37 -15.18 0.96
CA GLY A 50 -2.57 -16.19 2.00
C GLY A 50 -3.59 -15.73 3.06
N MET A 51 -3.55 -14.46 3.47
CA MET A 51 -4.52 -13.88 4.41
C MET A 51 -5.94 -13.97 3.84
N ASP A 52 -6.12 -13.65 2.56
CA ASP A 52 -7.43 -13.63 1.90
C ASP A 52 -7.98 -15.03 1.62
N MET A 53 -7.13 -15.99 1.20
CA MET A 53 -7.58 -17.31 0.77
C MET A 53 -7.66 -18.34 1.91
N GLY A 54 -6.79 -18.26 2.90
CA GLY A 54 -6.65 -19.30 3.94
C GLY A 54 -6.43 -18.75 5.34
N GLY A 55 -6.47 -17.44 5.52
CA GLY A 55 -6.26 -16.78 6.81
C GLY A 55 -4.79 -16.76 7.28
N PRO A 56 -4.55 -16.40 8.55
CA PRO A 56 -3.20 -16.07 9.04
C PRO A 56 -2.18 -17.20 8.94
N LYS A 57 -2.61 -18.45 9.14
CA LYS A 57 -1.71 -19.61 9.00
C LYS A 57 -1.27 -19.85 7.56
N GLU A 58 -2.15 -19.63 6.58
CA GLU A 58 -1.80 -19.78 5.17
C GLU A 58 -0.87 -18.65 4.72
N ALA A 59 -1.16 -17.42 5.17
CA ALA A 59 -0.26 -16.29 5.00
C ALA A 59 1.14 -16.58 5.55
N GLN A 60 1.23 -17.18 6.73
CA GLN A 60 2.50 -17.55 7.35
C GLN A 60 3.24 -18.62 6.53
N ARG A 61 2.55 -19.61 5.96
CA ARG A 61 3.17 -20.60 5.07
C ARG A 61 3.81 -19.96 3.85
N ALA A 62 3.20 -18.93 3.28
CA ALA A 62 3.77 -18.19 2.14
C ALA A 62 5.17 -17.60 2.45
N THR A 63 5.46 -17.33 3.72
CA THR A 63 6.76 -16.78 4.16
C THR A 63 7.84 -17.83 4.42
N SER A 64 7.52 -19.12 4.36
CA SER A 64 8.45 -20.22 4.69
C SER A 64 9.44 -20.53 3.56
N THR A 65 9.42 -19.77 2.47
CA THR A 65 10.27 -20.03 1.31
C THR A 65 11.64 -19.35 1.44
N PRO A 66 12.71 -19.94 0.88
CA PRO A 66 14.01 -19.27 0.80
C PRO A 66 13.95 -17.94 0.04
N ALA A 67 13.07 -17.85 -0.96
CA ALA A 67 12.84 -16.63 -1.73
C ALA A 67 12.31 -15.49 -0.85
N PHE A 68 11.35 -15.77 0.05
CA PHE A 68 10.85 -14.79 1.01
C PHE A 68 11.97 -14.24 1.90
N LYS A 69 12.79 -15.14 2.48
CA LYS A 69 13.93 -14.71 3.30
C LYS A 69 14.88 -13.83 2.51
N LYS A 70 15.20 -14.22 1.27
CA LYS A 70 16.11 -13.48 0.40
C LYS A 70 15.58 -12.06 0.14
N VAL A 71 14.31 -11.90 -0.25
CA VAL A 71 13.77 -10.58 -0.58
C VAL A 71 13.68 -9.67 0.65
N VAL A 72 13.37 -10.21 1.83
CA VAL A 72 13.39 -9.45 3.09
C VAL A 72 14.80 -8.99 3.44
N ASP A 73 15.81 -9.85 3.27
CA ASP A 73 17.20 -9.51 3.54
C ASP A 73 17.76 -8.51 2.50
N ASP A 74 17.42 -8.67 1.22
CA ASP A 74 17.79 -7.72 0.16
C ASP A 74 17.19 -6.33 0.45
N PHE A 75 15.92 -6.27 0.83
CA PHE A 75 15.24 -5.03 1.21
C PHE A 75 15.86 -4.38 2.47
N ALA A 76 16.19 -5.18 3.49
CA ALA A 76 16.85 -4.68 4.70
C ALA A 76 18.18 -3.98 4.37
N ASN A 77 18.95 -4.55 3.44
CA ASN A 77 20.26 -4.03 3.05
C ASN A 77 20.20 -2.88 2.03
N ALA A 78 19.09 -2.72 1.29
CA ALA A 78 18.95 -1.66 0.31
C ALA A 78 18.65 -0.30 0.99
N PRO A 79 19.48 0.74 0.83
CA PRO A 79 19.20 2.06 1.41
C PRO A 79 17.94 2.67 0.81
N ILE A 80 17.23 3.49 1.59
CA ILE A 80 16.15 4.32 1.06
C ILE A 80 16.78 5.32 0.08
N PRO A 81 16.23 5.51 -1.14
CA PRO A 81 16.78 6.50 -2.06
C PRO A 81 16.81 7.88 -1.40
N SER A 82 17.94 8.58 -1.51
CA SER A 82 18.27 9.76 -0.69
C SER A 82 17.20 10.86 -0.69
N LYS A 83 16.50 11.06 -1.81
CA LYS A 83 15.38 12.01 -1.93
C LYS A 83 14.22 11.74 -0.98
N PHE A 84 14.10 10.50 -0.52
CA PHE A 84 13.02 10.00 0.32
C PHE A 84 13.50 9.54 1.71
N ALA A 85 14.80 9.61 1.99
CA ALA A 85 15.37 9.17 3.26
C ALA A 85 15.01 10.14 4.39
N THR A 86 13.92 9.84 5.10
CA THR A 86 13.49 10.54 6.32
C THR A 86 13.60 9.61 7.53
N SER A 87 13.76 10.17 8.73
CA SER A 87 13.79 9.37 9.97
C SER A 87 12.53 8.50 10.13
N GLU A 88 11.38 8.98 9.68
CA GLU A 88 10.13 8.24 9.69
C GLU A 88 10.17 7.03 8.74
N ARG A 89 10.68 7.20 7.51
CA ARG A 89 10.79 6.08 6.55
C ARG A 89 11.87 5.09 6.96
N GLU A 90 12.96 5.52 7.58
CA GLU A 90 13.97 4.61 8.14
C GLU A 90 13.41 3.77 9.29
N ALA A 91 12.62 4.38 10.18
CA ALA A 91 11.92 3.67 11.24
C ALA A 91 10.90 2.68 10.67
N ALA A 92 10.07 3.10 9.70
CA ALA A 92 9.09 2.23 9.04
C ALA A 92 9.75 1.06 8.30
N LYS A 93 10.88 1.28 7.63
CA LYS A 93 11.68 0.23 6.98
C LYS A 93 12.16 -0.80 8.00
N THR A 94 12.71 -0.33 9.12
CA THR A 94 13.22 -1.19 10.20
C THR A 94 12.10 -2.04 10.79
N GLN A 95 10.97 -1.41 11.12
CA GLN A 95 9.79 -2.09 11.66
C GLN A 95 9.18 -3.06 10.65
N LEU A 96 9.17 -2.73 9.36
CA LEU A 96 8.69 -3.63 8.30
C LEU A 96 9.53 -4.91 8.24
N VAL A 97 10.85 -4.79 8.22
CA VAL A 97 11.76 -5.95 8.21
C VAL A 97 11.56 -6.80 9.47
N GLU A 98 11.47 -6.17 10.64
CA GLU A 98 11.24 -6.86 11.90
C GLU A 98 9.91 -7.62 11.90
N ASN A 99 8.83 -6.95 11.48
CA ASN A 99 7.50 -7.54 11.44
C ASN A 99 7.39 -8.67 10.43
N LEU A 100 8.00 -8.56 9.25
CA LEU A 100 8.05 -9.65 8.27
C LEU A 100 8.82 -10.87 8.79
N ARG A 101 9.91 -10.66 9.53
CA ARG A 101 10.67 -11.74 10.17
C ARG A 101 9.89 -12.39 11.32
N LYS A 102 9.18 -11.60 12.12
CA LYS A 102 8.27 -12.11 13.17
C LYS A 102 7.11 -12.90 12.56
N PHE A 103 6.53 -12.39 11.48
CA PHE A 103 5.44 -13.05 10.77
C PHE A 103 5.83 -14.45 10.30
N SER A 104 7.06 -14.62 9.80
CA SER A 104 7.54 -15.93 9.34
C SER A 104 7.84 -16.93 10.45
N GLN A 105 8.15 -16.44 11.66
CA GLN A 105 8.31 -17.28 12.86
C GLN A 105 6.97 -17.87 13.34
N GLY A 106 5.84 -17.31 12.89
CA GLY A 106 4.52 -17.74 13.29
C GLY A 106 4.05 -17.10 14.60
N GLY A 107 2.89 -17.56 15.06
CA GLY A 107 2.19 -17.02 16.22
C GLY A 107 0.75 -17.50 16.23
N SER A 108 -0.05 -17.00 17.17
CA SER A 108 -1.50 -17.09 17.12
C SER A 108 -2.05 -16.31 15.93
N ASP A 109 -3.29 -16.63 15.52
CA ASP A 109 -3.93 -15.95 14.39
C ASP A 109 -4.12 -14.45 14.66
N ASP A 110 -4.36 -14.06 15.91
CA ASP A 110 -4.52 -12.66 16.30
C ASP A 110 -3.18 -11.91 16.27
N GLU A 111 -2.09 -12.54 16.71
CA GLU A 111 -0.75 -11.96 16.58
C GLU A 111 -0.35 -11.77 15.11
N LEU A 112 -0.65 -12.76 14.26
CA LEU A 112 -0.35 -12.68 12.83
C LEU A 112 -1.19 -11.59 12.14
N LYS A 113 -2.48 -11.45 12.48
CA LYS A 113 -3.30 -10.33 11.99
C LYS A 113 -2.76 -8.98 12.43
N ALA A 114 -2.38 -8.83 13.70
CA ALA A 114 -1.79 -7.59 14.21
C ALA A 114 -0.48 -7.24 13.50
N LEU A 115 0.38 -8.24 13.25
CA LEU A 115 1.60 -8.04 12.45
C LEU A 115 1.28 -7.63 11.02
N TRP A 116 0.25 -8.23 10.40
CA TRP A 116 -0.18 -7.87 9.05
C TRP A 116 -0.64 -6.40 8.93
N GLU A 117 -1.42 -5.92 9.90
CA GLU A 117 -1.84 -4.52 9.96
C GLU A 117 -0.64 -3.57 10.07
N GLN A 118 0.34 -3.90 10.90
CA GLN A 118 1.57 -3.10 11.04
C GLN A 118 2.43 -3.14 9.77
N ILE A 119 2.52 -4.30 9.11
CA ILE A 119 3.18 -4.44 7.80
C ILE A 119 2.53 -3.49 6.80
N GLY A 120 1.20 -3.51 6.69
CA GLY A 120 0.45 -2.62 5.81
C GLY A 120 0.68 -1.12 6.11
N ALA A 121 0.68 -0.75 7.39
CA ALA A 121 0.98 0.62 7.81
C ALA A 121 2.40 1.06 7.38
N ASN A 122 3.41 0.20 7.61
CA ASN A 122 4.79 0.50 7.24
C ASN A 122 4.97 0.60 5.72
N VAL A 123 4.37 -0.32 4.94
CA VAL A 123 4.40 -0.25 3.46
C VAL A 123 3.76 1.04 2.97
N LYS A 124 2.65 1.47 3.57
CA LYS A 124 2.01 2.74 3.25
C LYS A 124 2.94 3.93 3.52
N THR A 125 3.62 3.95 4.67
CA THR A 125 4.59 5.03 4.99
C THR A 125 5.74 5.09 3.97
N LEU A 126 6.20 3.94 3.47
CA LEU A 126 7.31 3.87 2.52
C LEU A 126 6.91 4.24 1.08
N THR A 127 5.65 3.99 0.70
CA THR A 127 5.12 4.23 -0.65
C THR A 127 4.38 5.57 -0.79
N THR A 128 4.05 6.23 0.32
CA THR A 128 3.50 7.58 0.29
C THR A 128 4.56 8.55 -0.23
N PRO A 129 4.23 9.43 -1.20
CA PRO A 129 5.17 10.36 -1.81
C PRO A 129 5.86 11.30 -0.83
#